data_AF-A0A839F2T3-F1
#
_entry.id   AF-A0A839F2T3-F1
#
_cell.length_a   1.000
_cell.length_b   1.000
_cell.length_c   1.000
_cell.angle_alpha   90.00
_cell.angle_beta   90.00
_cell.angle_gamma   90.00
#
_symmetry.space_group_name_H-M   'P 1'
#
loop_
_entity.id
_entity.type
_entity.pdbx_description
1 polymer ?
#
loop_
_entity_poly.entity_id
_entity_poly.type
_entity_poly.pdbx_seq_one_letter_code
_entity_poly.pdbx_strand_id
1 'polypeptide(L)'
;MSESALRLGVRSAGSVLLISSGVHASVHYRAFVDTASFDAPRRALMQAMRGYAILPRWGVDAWTMLCGYSLCFAILLMLSGTLLWWMGKHLVANRLRPLATATALVLSAGVAFIALLDPMPVQMSVLALAAASLAAGALFGRVPRA
;
A
#
# COMPACT_ATOMS: atom_id res chain seq x y z
N MET A 1 10.26 -10.33 -26.59
CA MET A 1 10.11 -10.88 -25.22
C MET A 1 10.35 -9.87 -24.09
N SER A 2 10.92 -8.69 -24.33
CA SER A 2 11.27 -7.77 -23.23
C SER A 2 10.14 -6.83 -22.78
N GLU A 3 9.20 -6.46 -23.66
CA GLU A 3 8.09 -5.59 -23.28
C GLU A 3 7.03 -6.31 -22.44
N SER A 4 6.76 -7.58 -22.74
CA SER A 4 5.80 -8.41 -22.00
C SER A 4 6.20 -8.58 -20.54
N ALA A 5 7.50 -8.80 -20.26
CA ALA A 5 8.02 -8.92 -18.90
C ALA A 5 7.85 -7.61 -18.10
N LEU A 6 8.11 -6.44 -18.74
CA LEU A 6 7.91 -5.13 -18.11
C LEU A 6 6.44 -4.90 -17.76
N ARG A 7 5.52 -5.19 -18.69
CA ARG A 7 4.08 -5.03 -18.47
C ARG A 7 3.57 -5.98 -17.41
N LEU A 8 4.05 -7.22 -17.40
CA LEU A 8 3.71 -8.22 -16.39
C LEU A 8 4.15 -7.75 -15.00
N GLY A 9 5.40 -7.32 -14.82
CA GLY A 9 5.90 -6.84 -13.53
C GLY A 9 5.12 -5.65 -12.98
N VAL A 10 4.77 -4.68 -13.84
CA VAL A 10 3.93 -3.53 -13.44
C VAL A 10 2.51 -3.95 -13.06
N ARG A 11 1.88 -4.84 -13.84
CA ARG A 11 0.53 -5.34 -13.53
C ARG A 11 0.52 -6.18 -12.25
N SER A 12 1.51 -7.05 -12.06
CA SER A 12 1.66 -7.84 -10.84
C SER A 12 1.82 -6.95 -9.60
N ALA A 13 2.65 -5.90 -9.69
CA ALA A 13 2.75 -4.91 -8.62
C ALA A 13 1.41 -4.22 -8.34
N GLY A 14 0.69 -3.80 -9.39
CA GLY A 14 -0.66 -3.25 -9.26
C GLY A 14 -1.62 -4.21 -8.56
N SER A 15 -1.64 -5.49 -8.95
CA SER A 15 -2.47 -6.52 -8.32
C SER A 15 -2.13 -6.72 -6.85
N VAL A 16 -0.85 -6.75 -6.48
CA VAL A 16 -0.42 -6.85 -5.07
C VAL A 16 -1.03 -5.71 -4.26
N LEU A 17 -0.87 -4.46 -4.71
CA LEU A 17 -1.40 -3.30 -3.99
C LEU A 17 -2.93 -3.32 -3.90
N LEU A 18 -3.65 -3.72 -4.96
CA LEU A 18 -5.10 -3.81 -4.97
C LEU A 18 -5.64 -4.90 -4.04
N ILE A 19 -5.03 -6.09 -4.07
CA ILE A 19 -5.40 -7.19 -3.17
C ILE A 19 -5.13 -6.76 -1.71
N SER A 20 -3.94 -6.21 -1.45
CA SER A 20 -3.59 -5.71 -0.12
C SER A 20 -4.52 -4.60 0.34
N SER A 21 -4.96 -3.70 -0.54
CA SER A 21 -5.97 -2.69 -0.22
C SER A 21 -7.27 -3.34 0.28
N GLY A 22 -7.79 -4.35 -0.43
CA GLY A 22 -9.00 -5.06 -0.01
C GLY A 22 -8.83 -5.76 1.35
N VAL A 23 -7.68 -6.41 1.56
CA VAL A 23 -7.34 -7.02 2.85
C VAL A 23 -7.29 -5.97 3.96
N HIS A 24 -6.61 -4.84 3.74
CA HIS A 24 -6.52 -3.75 4.70
C HIS A 24 -7.88 -3.11 5.00
N ALA A 25 -8.74 -2.93 4.00
CA ALA A 25 -10.10 -2.41 4.20
C ALA A 25 -10.97 -3.38 5.03
N SER A 26 -10.85 -4.69 4.79
CA SER A 26 -11.55 -5.71 5.57
C SER A 26 -11.06 -5.75 7.03
N VAL A 27 -9.74 -5.72 7.23
CA VAL A 27 -9.13 -5.64 8.57
C VAL A 27 -9.54 -4.35 9.26
N HIS A 28 -9.52 -3.22 8.55
CA HIS A 28 -9.97 -1.92 9.07
C HIS A 28 -11.42 -1.98 9.56
N TYR A 29 -12.32 -2.53 8.76
CA TYR A 29 -13.72 -2.69 9.14
C TYR A 29 -13.87 -3.48 10.44
N ARG A 30 -13.26 -4.68 10.49
CA ARG A 30 -13.26 -5.52 11.70
C ARG A 30 -12.55 -4.86 12.87
N ALA A 31 -11.60 -3.98 12.61
CA ALA A 31 -10.74 -3.42 13.64
C ALA A 31 -11.26 -2.15 14.30
N PHE A 32 -11.97 -1.33 13.52
CA PHE A 32 -12.34 0.02 13.90
C PHE A 32 -13.83 0.33 13.76
N VAL A 33 -14.54 -0.38 12.86
CA VAL A 33 -15.93 -0.04 12.48
C VAL A 33 -16.94 -0.99 13.10
N ASP A 34 -16.67 -2.30 13.08
CA ASP A 34 -17.58 -3.32 13.60
C ASP A 34 -17.56 -3.40 15.13
N THR A 35 -17.97 -2.32 15.79
CA THR A 35 -17.91 -2.21 17.25
C THR A 35 -18.80 -3.22 17.97
N ALA A 36 -19.80 -3.78 17.29
CA ALA A 36 -20.70 -4.77 17.84
C ALA A 36 -20.00 -6.12 18.10
N SER A 37 -18.96 -6.45 17.33
CA SER A 37 -18.17 -7.68 17.51
C SER A 37 -16.99 -7.53 18.47
N PHE A 38 -16.84 -6.37 19.12
CA PHE A 38 -15.70 -6.13 20.00
C PHE A 38 -15.84 -6.85 21.34
N ASP A 39 -14.79 -7.58 21.72
CA ASP A 39 -14.65 -8.13 23.06
C ASP A 39 -14.48 -7.03 24.12
N ALA A 40 -14.50 -7.43 25.40
CA ALA A 40 -14.39 -6.47 26.51
C ALA A 40 -13.05 -5.69 26.51
N PRO A 41 -11.87 -6.32 26.31
CA PRO A 41 -10.60 -5.59 26.24
C PRO A 41 -10.56 -4.55 25.12
N ARG A 42 -11.05 -4.89 23.92
CA ARG A 42 -11.05 -3.98 22.79
C ARG A 42 -12.00 -2.80 22.98
N ARG A 43 -13.17 -3.03 23.58
CA ARG A 43 -14.09 -1.94 23.94
C ARG A 43 -13.46 -0.98 24.95
N ALA A 44 -12.75 -1.51 25.96
CA ALA A 44 -12.04 -0.69 26.94
C ALA A 44 -10.94 0.15 26.26
N LEU A 45 -10.16 -0.44 25.35
CA LEU A 45 -9.15 0.29 24.57
C LEU A 45 -9.78 1.40 23.73
N MET A 46 -10.85 1.09 22.97
CA MET A 46 -11.57 2.08 22.17
C MET A 46 -12.05 3.25 23.04
N GLN A 47 -12.66 2.97 24.19
CA GLN A 47 -13.13 4.00 25.12
C GLN A 47 -11.98 4.85 25.68
N ALA A 48 -10.87 4.22 26.08
CA ALA A 48 -9.69 4.92 26.57
C ALA A 48 -9.10 5.86 25.49
N MET A 49 -9.01 5.39 24.25
CA MET A 49 -8.53 6.20 23.12
C MET A 49 -9.48 7.36 22.77
N ARG A 50 -10.80 7.14 22.89
CA ARG A 50 -11.80 8.21 22.72
C ARG A 50 -11.72 9.28 23.80
N GLY A 51 -11.21 8.93 24.98
CA GLY A 51 -10.93 9.89 26.06
C GLY A 51 -9.76 10.84 25.75
N TYR A 52 -8.93 10.55 24.75
CA TYR A 52 -7.78 11.36 24.37
C TYR A 52 -8.09 12.18 23.10
N ALA A 53 -8.43 13.45 23.29
CA ALA A 53 -8.71 14.37 22.19
C ALA A 53 -7.40 14.83 21.49
N ILE A 54 -7.32 14.63 20.16
CA ILE A 54 -6.16 15.06 19.35
C ILE A 54 -6.42 16.41 18.69
N LEU A 55 -7.57 16.57 18.03
CA LEU A 55 -8.02 17.84 17.46
C LEU A 55 -9.41 18.17 18.03
N PRO A 56 -9.46 18.77 19.24
CA PRO A 56 -10.72 18.98 19.96
C PRO A 56 -11.74 19.80 19.17
N ARG A 57 -11.29 20.82 18.42
CA ARG A 57 -12.17 21.68 17.60
C ARG A 57 -12.89 20.92 16.47
N TRP A 58 -12.38 19.75 16.09
CA TRP A 58 -12.89 18.93 14.98
C TRP A 58 -13.53 17.64 15.50
N GLY A 59 -13.64 17.46 16.82
CA GLY A 59 -14.13 16.23 17.44
C GLY A 59 -13.27 15.01 17.15
N VAL A 60 -11.98 15.18 16.83
CA VAL A 60 -11.08 14.06 16.51
C VAL A 60 -10.36 13.59 17.76
N ASP A 61 -10.67 12.37 18.18
CA ASP A 61 -9.95 11.64 19.22
C ASP A 61 -8.91 10.68 18.62
N ALA A 62 -8.09 10.06 19.49
CA ALA A 62 -7.04 9.14 19.05
C ALA A 62 -7.59 7.93 18.27
N TRP A 63 -8.76 7.43 18.65
CA TRP A 63 -9.41 6.31 17.95
C TRP A 63 -9.79 6.69 16.52
N THR A 64 -10.41 7.85 16.37
CA THR A 64 -10.85 8.42 15.09
C THR A 64 -9.65 8.70 14.20
N MET A 65 -8.56 9.22 14.77
CA MET A 65 -7.32 9.47 14.03
C MET A 65 -6.68 8.16 13.56
N LEU A 66 -6.58 7.15 14.42
CA LEU A 66 -6.04 5.83 14.05
C LEU A 66 -6.89 5.14 12.97
N CYS A 67 -8.22 5.20 13.13
CA CYS A 67 -9.19 4.76 12.14
C CYS A 67 -8.95 5.45 10.79
N GLY A 68 -8.84 6.78 10.79
CA GLY A 68 -8.54 7.58 9.60
C GLY A 68 -7.24 7.17 8.92
N TYR A 69 -6.13 7.03 9.66
CA TYR A 69 -4.86 6.59 9.09
C TYR A 69 -4.94 5.20 8.45
N SER A 70 -5.61 4.25 9.12
CA SER A 70 -5.80 2.90 8.60
C SER A 70 -6.59 2.91 7.29
N LEU A 71 -7.66 3.70 7.20
CA LEU A 71 -8.46 3.83 5.98
C LEU A 71 -7.69 4.52 4.85
N CYS A 72 -7.01 5.63 5.16
CA CYS A 72 -6.18 6.36 4.20
C CYS A 72 -5.11 5.46 3.59
N PHE A 73 -4.49 4.59 4.38
CA PHE A 73 -3.51 3.63 3.86
C PHE A 73 -4.14 2.66 2.84
N ALA A 74 -5.31 2.09 3.14
CA ALA A 74 -6.02 1.23 2.20
C ALA A 74 -6.36 1.98 0.89
N ILE A 75 -6.85 3.22 1.00
CA ILE A 75 -7.15 4.07 -0.17
C ILE A 75 -5.88 4.35 -0.99
N LEU A 76 -4.75 4.66 -0.35
CA LEU A 76 -3.49 4.90 -1.05
C LEU A 76 -3.01 3.66 -1.81
N LEU A 77 -3.15 2.46 -1.22
CA LEU A 77 -2.87 1.20 -1.91
C LEU A 77 -3.79 0.99 -3.10
N MET A 78 -5.10 1.28 -2.95
CA MET A 78 -6.09 1.17 -4.03
C MET A 78 -5.74 2.10 -5.20
N LEU A 79 -5.47 3.37 -4.91
CA LEU A 79 -5.16 4.38 -5.92
C LEU A 79 -3.84 4.05 -6.64
N SER A 80 -2.80 3.68 -5.87
CA SER A 80 -1.49 3.31 -6.43
C SER A 80 -1.58 2.03 -7.27
N GLY A 81 -2.31 1.03 -6.78
CA GLY A 81 -2.53 -0.22 -7.50
C GLY A 81 -3.31 -0.02 -8.79
N THR A 82 -4.37 0.78 -8.76
CA THR A 82 -5.16 1.16 -9.95
C THR A 82 -4.31 1.90 -10.96
N LEU A 83 -3.49 2.86 -10.49
CA LEU A 83 -2.59 3.62 -11.34
C LEU A 83 -1.58 2.70 -12.05
N LEU A 84 -0.90 1.82 -11.30
CA LEU A 84 0.05 0.86 -11.87
C LEU A 84 -0.63 -0.09 -12.88
N TRP A 85 -1.83 -0.58 -12.56
CA TRP A 85 -2.61 -1.40 -13.47
C TRP A 85 -2.92 -0.66 -14.79
N TRP A 86 -3.39 0.58 -14.69
CA TRP A 86 -3.69 1.43 -15.84
C TRP A 86 -2.44 1.73 -16.68
N MET A 87 -1.34 2.08 -16.01
CA MET A 87 -0.03 2.31 -16.65
C MET A 87 0.46 1.08 -17.41
N GLY A 88 0.39 -0.12 -16.81
CA GLY A 88 0.77 -1.37 -17.45
C GLY A 88 -0.12 -1.75 -18.65
N LYS A 89 -1.34 -1.20 -18.73
CA LYS A 89 -2.26 -1.39 -19.86
C LYS A 89 -2.02 -0.38 -20.99
N HIS A 90 -1.83 0.90 -20.66
CA HIS A 90 -1.93 1.98 -21.65
C HIS A 90 -0.62 2.67 -22.01
N LEU A 91 0.42 2.62 -21.17
CA LEU A 91 1.69 3.29 -21.48
C LEU A 91 2.55 2.49 -22.44
N VAL A 92 3.31 3.20 -23.27
CA VAL A 92 4.39 2.66 -24.12
C VAL A 92 5.60 2.28 -23.29
N ALA A 93 6.32 1.22 -23.69
CA ALA A 93 7.45 0.65 -22.93
C ALA A 93 8.53 1.68 -22.56
N ASN A 94 8.83 2.62 -23.46
CA ASN A 94 9.85 3.66 -23.26
C ASN A 94 9.53 4.61 -22.09
N ARG A 95 8.24 4.88 -21.83
CA ARG A 95 7.79 5.70 -20.69
C ARG A 95 7.51 4.85 -19.45
N LEU A 96 7.04 3.62 -19.66
CA LEU A 96 6.69 2.71 -18.58
C LEU A 96 7.91 2.27 -17.77
N ARG A 97 9.05 2.01 -18.42
CA ARG A 97 10.26 1.53 -17.74
C ARG A 97 10.83 2.50 -16.72
N PRO A 98 11.18 3.77 -17.06
CA PRO A 98 11.75 4.69 -16.07
C PRO A 98 10.80 4.93 -14.90
N LEU A 99 9.49 4.97 -15.15
CA LEU A 99 8.48 5.09 -14.09
C LEU A 99 8.47 3.85 -13.19
N ALA A 100 8.42 2.64 -13.77
CA ALA A 100 8.46 1.40 -13.00
C ALA A 100 9.73 1.29 -12.13
N THR A 101 10.88 1.69 -12.67
CA THR A 101 12.15 1.71 -11.93
C THR A 101 12.13 2.75 -10.81
N ALA A 102 11.68 3.97 -11.08
CA ALA A 102 11.56 5.01 -10.05
C ALA A 102 10.60 4.59 -8.93
N THR A 103 9.45 4.01 -9.27
CA THR A 103 8.50 3.48 -8.29
C THR A 103 9.10 2.33 -7.48
N ALA A 104 9.83 1.41 -8.11
CA ALA A 104 10.52 0.33 -7.40
C ALA A 104 11.52 0.89 -6.37
N LEU A 105 12.31 1.89 -6.75
CA LEU A 105 13.27 2.55 -5.86
C LEU A 105 12.58 3.25 -4.68
N VAL A 106 11.51 4.01 -4.95
CA VAL A 106 10.74 4.69 -3.91
C VAL A 106 10.13 3.69 -2.93
N LEU A 107 9.55 2.59 -3.42
CA LEU A 107 8.98 1.55 -2.56
C LEU A 107 10.06 0.83 -1.74
N SER A 108 11.20 0.47 -2.34
CA SER A 108 12.31 -0.15 -1.61
C SER A 108 12.91 0.77 -0.56
N ALA A 109 13.12 2.05 -0.89
CA ALA A 109 13.59 3.06 0.08
C ALA A 109 12.57 3.27 1.20
N GLY A 110 11.27 3.32 0.87
CA GLY A 110 10.20 3.41 1.84
C GLY A 110 10.17 2.22 2.80
N VAL A 111 10.35 0.99 2.31
CA VAL A 111 10.47 -0.22 3.15
C VAL A 111 11.67 -0.11 4.08
N ALA A 112 12.84 0.27 3.56
CA ALA A 112 14.05 0.43 4.37
C ALA A 112 13.87 1.51 5.45
N PHE A 113 13.22 2.63 5.12
CA PHE A 113 12.93 3.69 6.07
C PHE A 113 11.95 3.25 7.17
N ILE A 114 10.86 2.57 6.80
CA ILE A 114 9.89 2.03 7.78
C ILE A 114 10.57 1.01 8.70
N ALA A 115 11.44 0.14 8.15
CA ALA A 115 12.19 -0.84 8.93
C ALA A 115 13.06 -0.23 10.03
N LEU A 116 13.55 1.01 9.83
CA LEU A 116 14.37 1.74 10.79
C LEU A 116 13.56 2.43 11.90
N LEU A 117 12.29 2.75 11.64
CA LEU A 117 11.45 3.49 12.59
C LEU A 117 10.62 2.57 13.48
N ASP A 118 9.76 1.76 12.85
CA ASP A 118 8.89 0.81 13.53
C ASP A 118 8.51 -0.27 12.50
N PRO A 119 9.08 -1.49 12.61
CA PRO A 119 8.90 -2.51 11.59
C PRO A 119 7.47 -3.04 11.63
N MET A 120 6.63 -2.55 10.72
CA MET A 120 5.30 -3.10 10.48
C MET A 120 5.37 -4.22 9.43
N PRO A 121 5.39 -5.52 9.82
CA PRO A 121 5.82 -6.60 8.92
C PRO A 121 4.90 -6.78 7.71
N VAL A 122 3.60 -6.55 7.91
CA VAL A 122 2.59 -6.70 6.85
C VAL A 122 2.75 -5.61 5.79
N GLN A 123 2.79 -4.34 6.20
CA GLN A 123 2.96 -3.21 5.31
C GLN A 123 4.29 -3.29 4.56
N MET A 124 5.38 -3.63 5.27
CA MET A 124 6.69 -3.83 4.67
C MET A 124 6.69 -4.94 3.62
N SER A 125 6.05 -6.08 3.91
CA SER A 125 5.97 -7.21 2.97
C SER A 125 5.19 -6.86 1.70
N VAL A 126 4.07 -6.13 1.83
CA VAL A 126 3.27 -5.67 0.68
C VAL A 126 4.08 -4.74 -0.22
N LEU A 127 4.73 -3.73 0.37
CA LEU A 127 5.53 -2.77 -0.38
C LEU A 127 6.77 -3.42 -0.99
N ALA A 128 7.43 -4.34 -0.27
CA ALA A 128 8.58 -5.08 -0.78
C ALA A 128 8.21 -6.01 -1.94
N LEU A 129 7.06 -6.70 -1.87
CA LEU A 129 6.59 -7.56 -2.95
C LEU A 129 6.21 -6.77 -4.20
N ALA A 130 5.57 -5.61 -4.03
CA ALA A 130 5.28 -4.69 -5.13
C ALA A 130 6.57 -4.13 -5.76
N ALA A 131 7.55 -3.73 -4.94
CA ALA A 131 8.86 -3.26 -5.40
C ALA A 131 9.62 -4.35 -6.17
N ALA A 132 9.63 -5.59 -5.66
CA ALA A 132 10.27 -6.73 -6.30
C ALA A 132 9.63 -7.05 -7.66
N SER A 133 8.30 -6.99 -7.76
CA SER A 133 7.56 -7.19 -9.01
C SER A 133 7.93 -6.15 -10.08
N LEU A 134 8.02 -4.87 -9.68
CA LEU A 134 8.45 -3.78 -10.56
C LEU A 134 9.91 -3.93 -10.99
N ALA A 135 10.80 -4.25 -10.04
CA ALA A 135 12.23 -4.43 -10.30
C ALA A 135 12.48 -5.60 -11.26
N ALA A 136 11.81 -6.74 -11.05
CA ALA A 136 11.85 -7.88 -11.95
C ALA A 136 11.39 -7.50 -13.36
N GLY A 137 10.23 -6.81 -13.49
CA GLY A 137 9.74 -6.35 -14.78
C GLY A 137 10.71 -5.38 -15.49
N ALA A 138 11.36 -4.48 -14.76
CA ALA A 138 12.32 -3.54 -15.30
C ALA A 138 13.64 -4.20 -15.74
N LEU A 139 14.14 -5.17 -14.97
CA LEU A 139 15.40 -5.89 -15.23
C LEU A 139 15.27 -6.89 -16.38
N PHE A 140 14.27 -7.77 -16.32
CA PHE A 140 14.01 -8.78 -17.36
C PHE A 140 13.35 -8.19 -18.61
N GLY A 141 12.83 -6.97 -18.50
CA GLY A 141 12.26 -6.26 -19.62
C GLY A 141 13.28 -5.58 -20.54
N ARG A 142 14.59 -5.69 -20.33
CA ARG A 142 15.61 -5.04 -21.18
C ARG A 142 15.53 -5.51 -22.63
N VAL A 143 15.29 -4.57 -23.56
CA VAL A 143 15.45 -4.82 -25.01
C VAL A 143 16.95 -4.74 -25.29
N PRO A 144 17.58 -5.72 -25.94
CA PRO A 144 18.93 -5.52 -26.46
C PRO A 144 18.85 -4.38 -27.49
N ARG A 145 19.66 -3.32 -27.30
CA ARG A 145 19.84 -2.32 -28.35
C ARG A 145 20.55 -3.02 -29.51
N ALA A 146 19.86 -3.13 -30.64
CA ALA A 146 20.48 -3.42 -31.93
C ALA A 146 21.25 -2.19 -32.41
#